data_AF-A0A9N8YQA4-F1
#
_entry.id   AF-A0A9N8YQA4-F1
#
_cell.length_a   1.000
_cell.length_b   1.000
_cell.length_c   1.000
_cell.angle_alpha   90.00
_cell.angle_beta   90.00
_cell.angle_gamma   90.00
#
_symmetry.space_group_name_H-M   'P 1'
#
loop_
_entity.id
_entity.type
_entity.pdbx_description
1 polymer ?
#
loop_
_entity_poly.entity_id
_entity_poly.type
_entity_poly.pdbx_seq_one_letter_code
_entity_poly.pdbx_strand_id
1 'polypeptide(L)'
;MSDYIPFPPVETETLPDNFHVISRVGLGNVTTFSFSEDEDDVYYLIYHHSDGLHYRYVAYILPSVESALQLGGNGNRPPSCFILFRQGIQTGVRSLGLRIDRASLSRVIKNIWDDLKSADHELIDHLKKVWSQALIRFNRTNFTIRFAPYPVLRTPAVGNPSRPYERLVSDEFEEQIVRELFCGD
;
A
#
# COMPACT_ATOMS: atom_id res chain seq x y z
N MET A 1 8.40 -4.26 -24.75
CA MET A 1 7.07 -3.99 -25.34
C MET A 1 6.13 -3.80 -24.17
N SER A 2 5.54 -2.61 -24.01
CA SER A 2 4.61 -2.34 -22.92
C SER A 2 3.23 -2.76 -23.38
N ASP A 3 2.64 -3.76 -22.74
CA ASP A 3 1.28 -4.17 -23.02
C ASP A 3 0.34 -3.02 -22.69
N TYR A 4 -0.30 -2.47 -23.72
CA TYR A 4 -1.31 -1.43 -23.59
C TYR A 4 -2.57 -2.09 -23.03
N ILE A 5 -2.80 -1.96 -21.73
CA ILE A 5 -4.09 -2.33 -21.13
C ILE A 5 -5.08 -1.25 -21.56
N PRO A 6 -6.11 -1.58 -22.36
CA PRO A 6 -7.11 -0.59 -22.76
C PRO A 6 -7.78 -0.04 -21.50
N PHE A 7 -7.91 1.28 -21.44
CA PHE A 7 -8.64 1.93 -20.35
C PHE A 7 -10.09 1.41 -20.35
N PRO A 8 -10.70 1.19 -19.18
CA PRO A 8 -12.12 0.88 -19.12
C PRO A 8 -12.93 1.99 -19.82
N PRO A 9 -14.05 1.66 -20.49
CA PRO A 9 -14.88 2.64 -21.17
C PRO A 9 -15.35 3.71 -20.17
N VAL A 10 -15.23 4.98 -20.58
CA VAL A 10 -15.83 6.09 -19.83
C VAL A 10 -17.27 6.21 -20.31
N GLU A 11 -18.20 5.93 -19.42
CA GLU A 11 -19.61 6.09 -19.69
C GLU A 11 -20.06 7.51 -19.30
N THR A 12 -20.91 8.09 -20.15
CA THR A 12 -21.53 9.40 -20.00
C THR A 12 -23.03 9.23 -20.13
N GLU A 13 -23.64 8.58 -19.14
CA GLU A 13 -25.08 8.37 -19.02
C GLU A 13 -25.55 8.70 -17.61
N THR A 14 -26.86 8.97 -17.44
CA THR A 14 -27.57 9.16 -16.14
C THR A 14 -27.04 8.19 -15.08
N LEU A 15 -26.54 8.73 -13.96
CA LEU A 15 -25.95 8.00 -12.84
C LEU A 15 -26.99 6.96 -12.44
N PRO A 16 -26.71 5.64 -12.52
CA PRO A 16 -27.61 4.65 -11.97
C PRO A 16 -28.12 5.08 -10.59
N ASP A 17 -29.44 4.99 -10.38
CA ASP A 17 -30.08 5.39 -9.12
C ASP A 17 -29.56 4.58 -7.90
N ASN A 18 -28.81 3.51 -8.16
CA ASN A 18 -28.43 2.48 -7.19
C ASN A 18 -27.01 2.65 -6.62
N PHE A 19 -26.34 3.79 -6.82
CA PHE A 19 -25.02 3.98 -6.24
C PHE A 19 -25.08 4.39 -4.75
N HIS A 20 -24.49 3.56 -3.90
CA HIS A 20 -24.15 3.94 -2.53
C HIS A 20 -22.87 4.79 -2.52
N VAL A 21 -23.01 6.07 -2.19
CA VAL A 21 -21.85 6.95 -2.01
C VAL A 21 -21.15 6.65 -0.68
N ILE A 22 -19.90 6.18 -0.73
CA ILE A 22 -19.09 5.88 0.45
C ILE A 22 -18.29 7.11 0.90
N SER A 23 -17.68 7.82 -0.04
CA SER A 23 -16.92 9.04 0.23
C SER A 23 -17.23 10.10 -0.80
N ARG A 24 -17.28 11.38 -0.38
CA ARG A 24 -17.41 12.54 -1.25
C ARG A 24 -16.45 13.63 -0.82
N VAL A 25 -15.52 13.98 -1.71
CA VAL A 25 -14.44 14.93 -1.43
C VAL A 25 -14.44 16.06 -2.44
N GLY A 26 -14.46 17.30 -1.93
CA GLY A 26 -14.34 18.50 -2.76
C GLY A 26 -12.92 18.74 -3.27
N LEU A 27 -12.81 19.01 -4.57
CA LEU A 27 -11.62 19.51 -5.24
C LEU A 27 -11.84 21.01 -5.52
N GLY A 28 -11.55 21.85 -4.53
CA GLY A 28 -11.81 23.29 -4.60
C GLY A 28 -13.30 23.63 -4.46
N ASN A 29 -13.72 24.76 -5.04
CA ASN A 29 -15.04 25.33 -4.78
C ASN A 29 -16.17 24.76 -5.65
N VAL A 30 -15.86 24.00 -6.70
CA VAL A 30 -16.87 23.66 -7.73
C VAL A 30 -16.84 22.22 -8.20
N THR A 31 -15.77 21.47 -7.99
CA THR A 31 -15.69 20.07 -8.46
C THR A 31 -15.61 19.11 -7.30
N THR A 32 -16.30 17.98 -7.38
CA THR A 32 -16.27 16.96 -6.32
C THR A 32 -15.96 15.59 -6.91
N PHE A 33 -15.24 14.79 -6.14
CA PHE A 33 -15.08 13.36 -6.40
C PHE A 33 -15.95 12.59 -5.42
N SER A 34 -16.61 11.54 -5.90
CA SER A 34 -17.13 10.53 -5.00
C SER A 34 -16.57 9.15 -5.34
N PHE A 35 -16.41 8.36 -4.29
CA PHE A 35 -16.14 6.94 -4.38
C PHE A 35 -17.42 6.23 -3.95
N SER A 36 -17.91 5.33 -4.79
CA SER A 36 -19.25 4.75 -4.65
C SER A 36 -19.22 3.27 -4.99
N GLU A 37 -20.18 2.53 -4.48
CA GLU A 37 -20.39 1.11 -4.69
C GLU A 37 -21.80 0.92 -5.27
N ASP A 38 -21.97 -0.04 -6.18
CA ASP A 38 -23.29 -0.42 -6.69
C ASP A 38 -23.85 -1.66 -5.97
N GLU A 39 -24.95 -2.21 -6.46
CA GLU A 39 -25.59 -3.39 -5.87
C GLU A 39 -24.82 -4.70 -6.13
N ASP A 40 -23.85 -4.70 -7.04
CA ASP A 40 -23.03 -5.84 -7.43
C ASP A 40 -21.62 -5.79 -6.79
N ASP A 41 -21.44 -4.99 -5.73
CA ASP A 41 -20.17 -4.74 -5.03
C ASP A 41 -19.06 -4.21 -5.97
N VAL A 42 -19.45 -3.49 -7.04
CA VAL A 42 -18.53 -2.85 -7.96
C VAL A 42 -18.30 -1.41 -7.54
N TYR A 43 -17.03 -1.06 -7.36
CA TYR A 43 -16.62 0.27 -6.95
C TYR A 43 -16.45 1.20 -8.16
N TYR A 44 -16.81 2.46 -7.99
CA TYR A 44 -16.73 3.49 -9.01
C TYR A 44 -16.08 4.76 -8.46
N LEU A 45 -15.22 5.36 -9.29
CA LEU A 45 -14.74 6.72 -9.10
C LEU A 45 -15.58 7.65 -9.96
N ILE A 46 -16.32 8.54 -9.32
CA ILE A 46 -17.25 9.46 -9.96
C ILE A 46 -16.72 10.88 -9.81
N TYR A 47 -16.63 11.58 -10.93
CA TYR A 47 -16.27 12.99 -11.01
C TYR A 47 -17.52 13.81 -11.31
N HIS A 48 -17.88 14.72 -10.41
CA HIS A 48 -19.00 15.63 -10.55
C HIS A 48 -18.51 16.97 -11.09
N HIS A 49 -19.10 17.41 -12.21
CA HIS A 49 -18.80 18.69 -12.81
C HIS A 49 -19.45 19.84 -12.02
N SER A 50 -18.94 21.04 -12.24
CA SER A 50 -19.38 22.26 -11.57
C SER A 50 -20.83 22.66 -11.77
N ASP A 51 -21.44 22.21 -12.86
CA ASP A 51 -22.82 22.52 -13.20
C ASP A 51 -23.83 21.62 -12.47
N GLY A 52 -23.36 20.57 -11.79
CA GLY A 52 -24.20 19.59 -11.10
C GLY A 52 -25.08 18.73 -12.02
N LEU A 53 -24.99 18.94 -13.34
CA LEU A 53 -25.78 18.23 -14.35
C LEU A 53 -24.97 17.15 -15.04
N HIS A 54 -23.65 17.30 -15.09
CA HIS A 54 -22.76 16.34 -15.72
C HIS A 54 -21.86 15.67 -14.69
N TYR A 55 -21.64 14.38 -14.87
CA TYR A 55 -20.61 13.63 -14.19
C TYR A 55 -20.00 12.63 -15.17
N ARG A 56 -18.83 12.13 -14.80
CA ARG A 56 -18.15 11.03 -15.48
C ARG A 56 -17.78 10.02 -14.44
N TYR A 57 -17.90 8.75 -14.75
CA TYR A 57 -17.49 7.70 -13.85
C TYR A 57 -16.63 6.67 -14.54
N VAL A 58 -15.87 5.95 -13.73
CA VAL A 58 -15.04 4.82 -14.16
C VAL A 58 -15.04 3.77 -13.06
N ALA A 59 -15.16 2.50 -13.45
CA ALA A 59 -15.05 1.39 -12.53
C ALA A 59 -13.64 1.36 -11.92
N TYR A 60 -13.58 1.25 -10.60
CA TYR A 60 -12.37 1.01 -9.84
C TYR A 60 -12.09 -0.49 -9.82
N ILE A 61 -11.03 -0.88 -10.54
CA ILE A 61 -10.64 -2.29 -10.63
C ILE A 61 -9.90 -2.69 -9.34
N LEU A 62 -10.45 -3.66 -8.62
CA LEU A 62 -9.81 -4.22 -7.43
C LEU A 62 -8.43 -4.82 -7.78
N PRO A 63 -7.37 -4.48 -7.04
CA PRO A 63 -6.04 -5.01 -7.31
C PRO A 63 -5.99 -6.51 -6.99
N SER A 64 -5.34 -7.29 -7.86
CA SER A 64 -5.03 -8.69 -7.61
C SER A 64 -3.66 -8.86 -6.94
N VAL A 65 -3.36 -10.06 -6.45
CA VAL A 65 -2.03 -10.40 -5.91
C VAL A 65 -0.95 -10.21 -6.98
N GLU A 66 -1.25 -10.60 -8.22
CA GLU A 66 -0.37 -10.44 -9.38
C GLU A 66 -0.11 -8.97 -9.69
N SER A 67 -1.14 -8.12 -9.71
CA SER A 67 -0.95 -6.69 -9.99
C SER A 67 -0.16 -6.01 -8.86
N ALA A 68 -0.39 -6.40 -7.60
CA ALA A 68 0.38 -5.91 -6.46
C ALA A 68 1.88 -6.30 -6.54
N LEU A 69 2.20 -7.52 -6.97
CA LEU A 69 3.58 -7.96 -7.18
C LEU A 69 4.24 -7.22 -8.34
N GLN A 70 3.52 -7.03 -9.45
CA GLN A 70 4.03 -6.32 -10.63
C GLN A 70 4.31 -4.84 -10.32
N LEU A 71 3.51 -4.21 -9.46
CA LEU A 71 3.71 -2.82 -9.04
C LEU A 71 4.99 -2.59 -8.23
N GLY A 72 5.45 -3.59 -7.46
CA GLY A 72 6.76 -3.54 -6.82
C GLY A 72 7.88 -3.55 -7.86
N GLY A 73 7.73 -4.32 -8.93
CA GLY A 73 8.76 -4.56 -9.94
C GLY A 73 9.76 -5.65 -9.51
N ASN A 74 10.77 -5.90 -10.36
CA ASN A 74 11.70 -7.01 -10.19
C ASN A 74 12.56 -6.87 -8.93
N GLY A 75 12.15 -7.54 -7.86
CA GLY A 75 12.92 -7.66 -6.61
C GLY A 75 12.57 -6.64 -5.53
N ASN A 76 11.63 -5.72 -5.77
CA ASN A 76 11.17 -4.82 -4.71
C ASN A 76 9.98 -5.41 -3.95
N ARG A 77 9.91 -5.08 -2.67
CA ARG A 77 8.77 -5.42 -1.81
C ARG A 77 7.46 -4.88 -2.41
N PRO A 78 6.35 -5.65 -2.37
CA PRO A 78 5.07 -5.15 -2.83
C PRO A 78 4.64 -3.89 -2.06
N PRO A 79 4.01 -2.91 -2.73
CA PRO A 79 3.59 -1.66 -2.13
C PRO A 79 2.49 -1.89 -1.09
N SER A 80 2.39 -1.00 -0.09
CA SER A 80 1.35 -1.10 0.96
C SER A 80 -0.08 -0.96 0.40
N CYS A 81 -1.08 -1.37 1.19
CA CYS A 81 -2.50 -1.30 0.81
C CYS A 81 -2.92 0.10 0.33
N PHE A 82 -2.49 1.15 1.05
CA PHE A 82 -2.77 2.53 0.65
C PHE A 82 -2.16 2.89 -0.71
N ILE A 83 -0.96 2.39 -1.01
CA ILE A 83 -0.31 2.66 -2.29
C ILE A 83 -1.00 1.89 -3.43
N LEU A 84 -1.46 0.65 -3.19
CA LEU A 84 -2.29 -0.10 -4.14
C LEU A 84 -3.58 0.66 -4.45
N PHE A 85 -4.28 1.11 -3.41
CA PHE A 85 -5.50 1.92 -3.55
C PHE A 85 -5.24 3.21 -4.35
N ARG A 86 -4.21 3.96 -3.95
CA ARG A 86 -3.80 5.20 -4.61
C ARG A 86 -3.53 5.00 -6.09
N GLN A 87 -2.86 3.91 -6.48
CA GLN A 87 -2.58 3.58 -7.88
C GLN A 87 -3.87 3.37 -8.69
N GLY A 88 -4.84 2.66 -8.14
CA GLY A 88 -6.15 2.46 -8.78
C GLY A 88 -6.88 3.78 -9.00
N ILE A 89 -6.95 4.65 -7.98
CA ILE A 89 -7.58 5.99 -8.12
C ILE A 89 -6.84 6.85 -9.15
N GLN A 90 -5.50 6.86 -9.12
CA GLN A 90 -4.70 7.60 -10.10
C GLN A 90 -4.96 7.12 -11.54
N THR A 91 -5.14 5.82 -11.72
CA THR A 91 -5.48 5.24 -13.02
C THR A 91 -6.88 5.65 -13.44
N GLY A 92 -7.88 5.56 -12.54
CA GLY A 92 -9.23 6.03 -12.80
C GLY A 92 -9.30 7.51 -13.20
N VAL A 93 -8.61 8.39 -12.47
CA VAL A 93 -8.52 9.83 -12.80
C VAL A 93 -7.95 10.06 -14.21
N ARG A 94 -6.95 9.27 -14.62
CA ARG A 94 -6.40 9.33 -15.98
C ARG A 94 -7.40 8.83 -17.02
N SER A 95 -8.12 7.74 -16.74
CA SER A 95 -9.17 7.21 -17.62
C SER A 95 -10.27 8.24 -17.87
N LEU A 96 -10.67 8.99 -16.83
CA LEU A 96 -11.65 10.08 -16.94
C LEU A 96 -11.15 11.28 -17.78
N GLY A 97 -9.88 11.28 -18.20
CA GLY A 97 -9.25 12.36 -18.97
C GLY A 97 -8.93 13.60 -18.14
N LEU A 98 -8.90 13.49 -16.81
CA LEU A 98 -8.74 14.62 -15.91
C LEU A 98 -7.28 14.95 -15.67
N ARG A 99 -6.94 16.24 -15.76
CA ARG A 99 -5.60 16.78 -15.46
C ARG A 99 -5.63 17.49 -14.12
N ILE A 100 -5.47 16.74 -13.04
CA ILE A 100 -5.47 17.25 -11.66
C ILE A 100 -4.03 17.43 -11.20
N ASP A 101 -3.75 18.51 -10.48
CA ASP A 101 -2.45 18.70 -9.86
C ASP A 101 -2.14 17.58 -8.85
N ARG A 102 -0.86 17.21 -8.76
CA ARG A 102 -0.43 16.06 -7.95
C ARG A 102 -0.76 16.23 -6.46
N ALA A 103 -0.68 17.45 -5.94
CA ALA A 103 -0.88 17.73 -4.52
C ALA A 103 -2.36 17.59 -4.14
N SER A 104 -3.26 18.19 -4.92
CA SER A 104 -4.69 18.06 -4.74
C SER A 104 -5.18 16.65 -4.96
N LEU A 105 -4.70 15.95 -5.99
CA LEU A 105 -5.04 14.54 -6.19
C LEU A 105 -4.60 13.68 -4.99
N SER A 106 -3.40 13.92 -4.46
CA SER A 106 -2.92 13.16 -3.29
C SER A 106 -3.76 13.44 -2.04
N ARG A 107 -4.23 14.68 -1.86
CA ARG A 107 -5.16 15.06 -0.79
C ARG A 107 -6.53 14.40 -0.95
N VAL A 108 -7.10 14.42 -2.16
CA VAL A 108 -8.38 13.76 -2.46
C VAL A 108 -8.28 12.26 -2.16
N ILE A 109 -7.25 11.59 -2.66
CA ILE A 109 -7.03 10.15 -2.41
C ILE A 109 -6.91 9.86 -0.91
N LYS A 110 -6.17 10.70 -0.18
CA LYS A 110 -6.03 10.53 1.26
C LYS A 110 -7.37 10.64 1.98
N ASN A 111 -8.17 11.64 1.66
CA ASN A 111 -9.48 11.84 2.27
C ASN A 111 -10.43 10.67 1.97
N ILE A 112 -10.50 10.23 0.71
CA ILE A 112 -11.30 9.05 0.33
C ILE A 112 -10.85 7.81 1.12
N TRP A 113 -9.54 7.61 1.24
CA TRP A 113 -8.99 6.50 2.01
C TRP A 113 -9.34 6.58 3.50
N ASP A 114 -9.31 7.78 4.08
CA ASP A 114 -9.66 7.99 5.48
C ASP A 114 -11.14 7.70 5.74
N ASP A 115 -12.04 8.12 4.84
CA ASP A 115 -13.48 7.82 4.90
C ASP A 115 -13.76 6.31 4.74
N LEU A 116 -13.10 5.67 3.76
CA LEU A 116 -13.24 4.24 3.48
C LEU A 116 -12.91 3.37 4.70
N LYS A 117 -11.85 3.70 5.44
CA LYS A 117 -11.47 2.94 6.65
C LYS A 117 -12.59 2.83 7.68
N SER A 118 -13.48 3.82 7.74
CA SER A 118 -14.61 3.84 8.67
C SER A 118 -15.92 3.35 8.07
N ALA A 119 -16.10 3.50 6.76
CA ALA A 119 -17.39 3.24 6.11
C ALA A 119 -17.47 1.84 5.48
N ASP A 120 -16.36 1.32 4.96
CA ASP A 120 -16.32 0.05 4.21
C ASP A 120 -15.11 -0.78 4.65
N HIS A 121 -15.35 -1.65 5.62
CA HIS A 121 -14.31 -2.53 6.14
C HIS A 121 -14.00 -3.70 5.19
N GLU A 122 -14.94 -4.12 4.35
CA GLU A 122 -14.79 -5.27 3.47
C GLU A 122 -13.78 -4.97 2.36
N LEU A 123 -13.89 -3.82 1.70
CA LEU A 123 -12.91 -3.36 0.72
C LEU A 123 -11.52 -3.22 1.34
N ILE A 124 -11.44 -2.65 2.55
CA ILE A 124 -10.16 -2.44 3.24
C ILE A 124 -9.51 -3.78 3.58
N ASP A 125 -10.28 -4.74 4.06
CA ASP A 125 -9.79 -6.07 4.39
C ASP A 125 -9.42 -6.87 3.14
N HIS A 126 -10.15 -6.70 2.03
CA HIS A 126 -9.74 -7.21 0.72
C HIS A 126 -8.36 -6.69 0.32
N LEU A 127 -8.12 -5.38 0.39
CA LEU A 127 -6.83 -4.77 0.05
C LEU A 127 -5.70 -5.24 0.97
N LYS A 128 -5.96 -5.40 2.28
CA LYS A 128 -5.00 -5.99 3.23
C LYS A 128 -4.68 -7.44 2.90
N LYS A 129 -5.69 -8.24 2.53
CA LYS A 129 -5.53 -9.64 2.15
C LYS A 129 -4.66 -9.76 0.90
N VAL A 130 -4.95 -8.98 -0.14
CA VAL A 130 -4.16 -8.93 -1.38
C VAL A 130 -2.71 -8.55 -1.08
N TRP A 131 -2.49 -7.49 -0.29
CA TRP A 131 -1.14 -7.07 0.10
C TRP A 131 -0.39 -8.14 0.89
N SER A 132 -1.03 -8.76 1.88
CA SER A 132 -0.45 -9.81 2.72
C SER A 132 -0.05 -11.03 1.88
N GLN A 133 -0.94 -11.47 0.98
CA GLN A 133 -0.66 -12.59 0.07
C GLN A 133 0.49 -12.26 -0.89
N ALA A 134 0.52 -11.05 -1.46
CA ALA A 134 1.63 -10.58 -2.29
C ALA A 134 2.95 -10.57 -1.50
N LEU A 135 2.94 -10.10 -0.26
CA LEU A 135 4.12 -10.06 0.61
C LEU A 135 4.64 -11.47 0.94
N ILE A 136 3.74 -12.42 1.26
CA ILE A 136 4.10 -13.82 1.49
C ILE A 136 4.74 -14.42 0.24
N ARG A 137 4.15 -14.20 -0.93
CA ARG A 137 4.69 -14.71 -2.21
C ARG A 137 6.06 -14.10 -2.53
N PHE A 138 6.20 -12.79 -2.35
CA PHE A 138 7.47 -12.08 -2.51
C PHE A 138 8.56 -12.63 -1.58
N ASN A 139 8.23 -12.86 -0.30
CA ASN A 139 9.19 -13.40 0.66
C ASN A 139 9.58 -14.84 0.29
N ARG A 140 8.65 -15.68 -0.15
CA ARG A 140 8.96 -17.06 -0.59
C ARG A 140 9.93 -17.10 -1.77
N THR A 141 9.84 -16.15 -2.70
CA THR A 141 10.72 -16.12 -3.88
C THR A 141 12.06 -15.44 -3.63
N ASN A 142 12.13 -14.51 -2.66
CA ASN A 142 13.34 -13.71 -2.41
C ASN A 142 14.05 -14.06 -1.09
N PHE A 143 13.60 -15.10 -0.38
CA PHE A 143 14.25 -15.54 0.85
C PHE A 143 15.67 -16.01 0.56
N THR A 144 16.65 -15.17 0.86
CA THR A 144 18.07 -15.50 0.78
C THR A 144 18.60 -15.59 2.20
N ILE A 145 18.95 -16.80 2.65
CA ILE A 145 19.69 -16.98 3.91
C ILE A 145 21.08 -16.41 3.66
N ARG A 146 21.38 -15.25 4.27
CA ARG A 146 22.74 -14.70 4.29
C ARG A 146 23.43 -15.26 5.52
N PHE A 147 24.36 -16.19 5.31
CA PHE A 147 25.30 -16.56 6.36
C PHE A 147 26.17 -15.34 6.64
N ALA A 148 25.94 -14.69 7.78
CA ALA A 148 26.88 -13.71 8.30
C ALA A 148 28.19 -14.47 8.58
N PRO A 149 29.36 -14.00 8.12
CA PRO A 149 30.61 -14.59 8.54
C PRO A 149 30.66 -14.48 10.06
N TYR A 150 30.92 -15.61 10.74
CA TYR A 150 31.21 -15.60 12.17
C TYR A 150 32.26 -14.51 12.42
N PRO A 151 32.07 -13.65 13.44
CA PRO A 151 33.12 -12.72 13.81
C PRO A 151 34.36 -13.56 14.08
N VAL A 152 35.33 -13.49 13.18
CA VAL A 152 36.63 -14.10 13.39
C VAL A 152 37.17 -13.39 14.62
N LEU A 153 37.11 -14.07 15.77
CA LEU A 153 37.78 -13.65 16.98
C LEU A 153 39.22 -13.42 16.56
N ARG A 154 39.61 -12.16 16.38
CA ARG A 154 40.99 -11.81 16.12
C ARG A 154 41.76 -12.38 17.29
N THR A 155 42.51 -13.44 17.03
CA THR A 155 43.42 -14.00 18.02
C THR A 155 44.31 -12.83 18.42
N PRO A 156 44.26 -12.36 19.69
CA PRO A 156 45.12 -11.27 20.10
C PRO A 156 46.54 -11.71 19.78
N ALA A 157 47.27 -10.86 19.06
CA ALA A 157 48.65 -11.11 18.68
C ALA A 157 49.39 -11.58 19.93
N VAL A 158 49.96 -12.78 19.86
CA VAL A 158 50.69 -13.43 20.95
C VAL A 158 51.75 -12.45 21.45
N GLY A 159 51.43 -11.81 22.57
CA GLY A 159 52.25 -10.80 23.22
C GLY A 159 52.02 -10.90 24.72
N ASN A 160 52.91 -11.64 25.37
CA ASN A 160 53.05 -11.91 26.81
C ASN A 160 52.04 -12.87 27.48
N PRO A 161 52.44 -14.14 27.73
CA PRO A 161 51.78 -15.03 28.67
C PRO A 161 52.18 -14.63 30.10
N SER A 162 51.53 -13.64 30.71
CA SER A 162 51.80 -13.31 32.13
C SER A 162 50.65 -12.71 32.92
N ARG A 163 49.42 -12.70 32.42
CA ARG A 163 48.28 -12.31 33.26
C ARG A 163 47.18 -13.37 33.21
N PRO A 164 46.79 -13.95 34.36
CA PRO A 164 45.64 -14.83 34.40
C PRO A 164 44.40 -14.02 33.99
N TYR A 165 43.65 -14.59 33.05
CA TYR A 165 42.40 -14.04 32.53
C TYR A 165 41.35 -14.16 33.64
N GLU A 166 41.10 -13.08 34.38
CA GLU A 166 39.87 -12.98 35.17
C GLU A 166 38.69 -12.93 34.19
N ARG A 167 37.80 -13.91 34.31
CA ARG A 167 36.50 -13.94 33.64
C ARG A 167 35.69 -12.73 34.12
N LEU A 168 35.71 -11.65 33.34
CA LEU A 168 34.70 -10.60 33.41
C LEU A 168 33.64 -10.90 32.35
N VAL A 169 32.83 -11.93 32.62
CA VAL A 169 31.46 -11.94 32.13
C VAL A 169 30.69 -11.40 33.32
N SER A 170 30.34 -10.10 33.31
CA SER A 170 29.43 -9.61 34.33
C SER A 170 28.05 -10.17 34.01
N ASP A 171 27.39 -10.73 35.01
CA ASP A 171 26.04 -11.28 34.91
C ASP A 171 25.02 -10.22 34.40
N GLU A 172 25.37 -8.93 34.46
CA GLU A 172 24.57 -7.83 33.89
C GLU A 172 24.42 -7.88 32.37
N PHE A 173 25.37 -8.48 31.63
CA PHE A 173 25.30 -8.52 30.16
C PHE A 173 24.33 -9.59 29.65
N GLU A 174 24.08 -10.65 30.42
CA GLU A 174 23.10 -11.68 30.04
C GLU A 174 21.66 -11.20 30.29
N GLU A 175 21.39 -10.42 31.34
CA GLU A 175 20.03 -9.89 31.60
C GLU A 175 19.58 -8.86 30.56
N GLN A 176 20.50 -8.08 29.99
CA GLN A 176 20.15 -7.04 29.03
C GLN A 176 19.73 -7.62 27.67
N ILE A 177 20.32 -8.73 27.25
CA ILE A 177 19.97 -9.43 26.00
C ILE A 177 18.60 -10.13 26.12
N VAL A 178 18.25 -10.66 27.30
CA VAL A 178 16.96 -11.32 27.52
C VAL A 178 15.80 -10.32 27.51
N ARG A 179 15.99 -9.09 28.01
CA ARG A 179 14.96 -8.05 27.96
C ARG A 179 14.66 -7.56 26.55
N GLU A 180 15.68 -7.35 25.71
CA GLU A 180 15.48 -6.86 24.34
C GLU A 180 14.86 -7.92 23.40
N LEU A 181 15.05 -9.21 23.68
CA LEU A 181 14.54 -10.29 22.82
C LEU A 181 13.10 -10.71 23.16
N PHE A 182 12.60 -10.43 24.36
CA PHE A 182 11.31 -10.97 24.83
C PHE A 182 10.31 -9.92 25.35
N CYS A 183 10.72 -8.67 25.54
CA CYS A 183 9.82 -7.58 25.96
C CYS A 183 10.08 -6.30 25.14
N GLY A 184 9.67 -6.30 23.87
CA GLY A 184 9.47 -5.07 23.10
C GLY A 184 7.97 -4.85 22.91
N ASP A 185 7.43 -3.79 23.52
CA ASP A 185 6.04 -3.32 23.38
C ASP A 185 5.63 -3.08 21.92
#